data_AF-A0AAE3A683-F1
#
_entry.id   AF-A0AAE3A683-F1
#
_cell.length_a   1.000
_cell.length_b   1.000
_cell.length_c   1.000
_cell.angle_alpha   90.00
_cell.angle_beta   90.00
_cell.angle_gamma   90.00
#
_symmetry.space_group_name_H-M   'P 1'
#
loop_
_entity.id
_entity.type
_entity.pdbx_description
1 polymer ?
#
loop_
_entity_poly.entity_id
_entity_poly.type
_entity_poly.pdbx_seq_one_letter_code
_entity_poly.pdbx_strand_id
1 'polypeptide(L)'
;MAKYCGNCGNKLDDDARVCDQCGTPWGGQNVNHHSEKTKSKKRTGLLILVLLFIIGVLGAVKIIPQYTGYRGFLRKVMSAYEKYDIDALVAMSSDVYYYFDAENAAEESFKDSIGDTMDSFETYVGNNYSLSYEINEIYDMSPRKVSKLMDGIKSSVPDFDVDSIEKIMEAEVTVTAKKGDESNEQNITVCITKEGKHWKLFYFE
;
A
#
# COMPACT_ATOMS: atom_id res chain seq x y z
N MET A 1 17.38 -53.06 6.03
CA MET A 1 16.27 -52.41 6.75
C MET A 1 16.06 -51.06 6.10
N ALA A 2 14.83 -50.62 5.85
CA ALA A 2 14.61 -49.34 5.17
C ALA A 2 15.16 -48.17 6.01
N LYS A 3 15.97 -47.32 5.38
CA LYS A 3 16.50 -46.09 5.97
C LYS A 3 15.49 -44.97 5.75
N TYR A 4 15.39 -44.04 6.69
CA TYR A 4 14.50 -42.88 6.61
C TYR A 4 15.25 -41.63 7.05
N CYS A 5 15.00 -40.52 6.38
CA CYS A 5 15.60 -39.23 6.68
C CYS A 5 15.11 -38.72 8.03
N GLY A 6 16.02 -38.52 8.98
CA GLY A 6 15.69 -38.00 10.32
C GLY A 6 15.18 -36.55 10.34
N ASN A 7 15.22 -35.84 9.21
CA ASN A 7 14.77 -34.45 9.09
C ASN A 7 13.36 -34.33 8.47
N CYS A 8 13.09 -35.02 7.36
CA CYS A 8 11.80 -34.92 6.64
C CYS A 8 10.97 -36.22 6.62
N GLY A 9 11.47 -37.33 7.16
CA GLY A 9 10.79 -38.62 7.18
C GLY A 9 10.76 -39.37 5.83
N ASN A 10 11.30 -38.82 4.74
CA ASN A 10 11.36 -39.54 3.47
C ASN A 10 12.18 -40.83 3.58
N LYS A 11 11.79 -41.87 2.83
CA LYS A 11 12.57 -43.10 2.70
C LYS A 11 13.85 -42.80 1.91
N LEU A 12 14.99 -43.29 2.40
CA LEU A 12 16.29 -43.15 1.75
C LEU A 12 16.67 -44.46 1.07
N ASP A 13 17.30 -44.36 -0.10
CA ASP A 13 17.97 -45.48 -0.74
C ASP A 13 19.19 -45.93 0.06
N ASP A 14 19.60 -47.18 -0.13
CA ASP A 14 20.59 -47.81 0.75
C ASP A 14 22.01 -47.23 0.61
N ASP A 15 22.32 -46.51 -0.47
CA ASP A 15 23.59 -45.81 -0.72
C ASP A 15 23.49 -44.27 -0.66
N ALA A 16 22.28 -43.73 -0.38
CA ALA A 16 22.04 -42.29 -0.35
C ALA A 16 22.91 -41.57 0.70
N ARG A 17 23.80 -40.69 0.24
CA ARG A 17 24.63 -39.80 1.09
C ARG A 17 23.96 -38.49 1.46
N VAL A 18 22.91 -38.11 0.73
CA VAL A 18 22.13 -36.89 0.93
C VAL A 18 20.67 -37.22 0.61
N CYS A 19 19.73 -36.71 1.41
CA CYS A 19 18.31 -36.83 1.13
C CYS A 19 17.94 -35.98 -0.10
N ASP A 20 17.39 -36.65 -1.11
CA ASP A 20 16.83 -36.08 -2.35
C ASP A 20 15.79 -34.98 -2.10
N GLN A 21 14.88 -35.17 -1.14
CA GLN A 21 13.76 -34.26 -0.89
C GLN A 21 14.10 -33.02 -0.05
N CYS A 22 15.18 -33.05 0.74
CA CYS A 22 15.49 -31.95 1.69
C CYS A 22 16.97 -31.60 1.84
N GLY A 23 17.86 -32.16 1.00
CA GLY A 23 19.29 -31.86 1.01
C GLY A 23 20.06 -32.26 2.28
N THR A 24 19.44 -32.99 3.21
CA THR A 24 20.09 -33.35 4.48
C THR A 24 21.09 -34.49 4.29
N PRO A 25 22.39 -34.31 4.61
CA PRO A 25 23.39 -35.37 4.46
C PRO A 25 23.18 -36.50 5.47
N TRP A 26 23.42 -37.74 5.02
CA TRP A 26 23.23 -38.96 5.79
C TRP A 26 24.58 -39.64 6.06
N GLY A 27 24.86 -39.94 7.33
CA GLY A 27 26.16 -40.47 7.78
C GLY A 27 27.18 -39.35 8.03
N GLY A 28 27.16 -38.78 9.22
CA GLY A 28 28.03 -37.65 9.57
C GLY A 28 29.51 -38.03 9.67
N GLN A 29 30.33 -37.52 8.75
CA GLN A 29 31.75 -37.26 9.00
C GLN A 29 32.09 -35.82 8.60
N ASN A 30 32.38 -35.00 9.60
CA ASN A 30 33.02 -33.71 9.40
C ASN A 30 34.52 -33.93 9.25
N VAL A 31 35.12 -33.49 8.14
CA VAL A 31 36.58 -33.42 8.01
C VAL A 31 37.03 -32.06 8.52
N ASN A 32 37.53 -32.02 9.77
CA ASN A 32 38.18 -30.84 10.34
C ASN A 32 39.70 -31.05 10.36
N HIS A 33 40.43 -30.06 9.85
CA HIS A 33 41.73 -29.64 10.37
C HIS A 33 41.73 -28.10 10.26
N HIS A 34 42.01 -27.31 11.29
CA HIS A 34 42.50 -27.63 12.64
C HIS A 34 42.12 -26.48 13.60
N SER A 35 41.87 -26.81 14.89
CA SER A 35 42.14 -26.00 16.11
C SER A 35 42.04 -24.45 16.00
N GLU A 36 41.19 -23.70 16.72
CA GLU A 36 40.41 -23.91 17.95
C GLU A 36 39.31 -22.80 18.02
N LYS A 37 38.55 -22.45 19.08
CA LYS A 37 38.57 -22.75 20.53
C LYS A 37 37.15 -22.69 21.16
N THR A 38 37.05 -23.11 22.41
CA THR A 38 35.90 -22.99 23.34
C THR A 38 35.41 -21.54 23.56
N LYS A 39 34.12 -21.23 23.81
CA LYS A 39 33.33 -21.67 24.99
C LYS A 39 31.82 -21.36 24.85
N SER A 40 30.97 -22.08 25.57
CA SER A 40 29.50 -22.02 25.50
C SER A 40 28.84 -20.91 26.33
N LYS A 41 27.72 -20.35 25.85
CA LYS A 41 26.54 -20.04 26.71
C LYS A 41 25.24 -19.93 25.90
N LYS A 42 24.17 -20.57 26.37
CA LYS A 42 22.80 -20.39 25.86
C LYS A 42 22.27 -19.02 26.27
N ARG A 43 21.54 -18.32 25.37
CA ARG A 43 20.13 -17.91 25.59
C ARG A 43 19.51 -17.26 24.35
N THR A 44 18.20 -17.42 24.27
CA THR A 44 17.26 -17.01 23.22
C THR A 44 17.13 -15.50 23.03
N GLY A 45 16.78 -15.08 21.80
CA GLY A 45 15.98 -13.87 21.56
C GLY A 45 16.69 -12.66 20.94
N LEU A 46 17.04 -12.69 19.64
CA LEU A 46 17.28 -11.46 18.85
C LEU A 46 17.14 -11.63 17.31
N LEU A 47 16.12 -12.34 16.82
CA LEU A 47 15.90 -12.54 15.36
C LEU A 47 14.89 -11.59 14.70
N ILE A 48 14.54 -10.47 15.35
CA ILE A 48 13.66 -9.43 14.76
C ILE A 48 14.48 -8.24 14.20
N LEU A 49 15.72 -8.06 14.63
CA LEU A 49 16.54 -6.88 14.27
C LEU A 49 17.28 -6.99 12.92
N VAL A 50 17.42 -8.18 12.35
CA VAL A 50 18.19 -8.37 11.09
C VAL A 50 17.34 -8.06 9.85
N LEU A 51 16.01 -8.30 9.89
CA LEU A 51 15.13 -8.01 8.76
C LEU A 51 15.01 -6.49 8.49
N LEU A 52 15.07 -5.67 9.56
CA LEU A 52 15.12 -4.22 9.47
C LEU A 52 16.47 -3.68 8.98
N PHE A 53 17.57 -4.43 9.19
CA PHE A 53 18.92 -3.99 8.81
C PHE A 53 19.23 -4.20 7.32
N ILE A 54 18.63 -5.22 6.69
CA ILE A 54 18.78 -5.48 5.24
C ILE A 54 18.06 -4.39 4.41
N ILE A 55 16.97 -3.82 4.92
CA ILE A 55 16.28 -2.66 4.30
C ILE A 55 17.08 -1.36 4.52
N GLY A 56 17.89 -1.27 5.58
CA GLY A 56 18.45 0.00 6.06
C GLY A 56 19.81 0.45 5.51
N VAL A 57 20.60 -0.40 4.84
CA VAL A 57 22.05 -0.15 4.65
C VAL A 57 22.53 0.03 3.19
N LEU A 58 21.73 -0.34 2.17
CA LEU A 58 22.11 -0.20 0.75
C LEU A 58 21.27 0.84 -0.01
N GLY A 59 20.98 1.97 0.65
CA GLY A 59 20.09 3.02 0.13
C GLY A 59 20.60 4.45 0.29
N ALA A 60 21.89 4.68 0.58
CA ALA A 60 22.49 6.01 0.74
C ALA A 60 22.72 6.77 -0.59
N VAL A 61 21.80 6.60 -1.55
CA VAL A 61 21.65 7.49 -2.70
C VAL A 61 20.71 8.61 -2.26
N LYS A 62 20.83 9.83 -2.83
CA LYS A 62 19.80 10.87 -2.66
C LYS A 62 18.54 10.53 -3.46
N ILE A 63 17.86 9.47 -3.05
CA ILE A 63 16.53 9.09 -3.53
C ILE A 63 15.56 10.11 -2.94
N ILE A 64 15.02 11.02 -3.75
CA ILE A 64 13.80 11.74 -3.37
C ILE A 64 12.77 10.63 -3.14
N PRO A 65 12.28 10.39 -1.91
CA PRO A 65 11.58 9.14 -1.66
C PRO A 65 10.22 9.22 -2.34
N GLN A 66 10.04 8.41 -3.38
CA GLN A 66 8.77 8.22 -4.06
C GLN A 66 7.61 7.82 -3.12
N TYR A 67 7.93 7.44 -1.87
CA TYR A 67 7.03 7.07 -0.79
C TYR A 67 6.80 8.18 0.26
N THR A 68 7.27 9.41 0.04
CA THR A 68 7.09 10.54 0.98
C THR A 68 6.33 11.72 0.35
N GLY A 69 5.84 12.63 1.18
CA GLY A 69 5.01 13.76 0.74
C GLY A 69 3.71 13.29 0.07
N TYR A 70 3.23 14.04 -0.92
CA TYR A 70 1.98 13.76 -1.63
C TYR A 70 1.95 12.36 -2.27
N ARG A 71 3.07 11.86 -2.81
CA ARG A 71 3.15 10.51 -3.40
C ARG A 71 3.00 9.40 -2.35
N GLY A 72 3.51 9.65 -1.14
CA GLY A 72 3.32 8.75 0.00
C GLY A 72 1.88 8.76 0.49
N PHE A 73 1.24 9.93 0.53
CA PHE A 73 -0.15 10.11 0.92
C PHE A 73 -1.12 9.48 -0.09
N LEU A 74 -0.96 9.78 -1.39
CA LEU A 74 -1.83 9.26 -2.45
C LEU A 74 -1.86 7.72 -2.51
N ARG A 75 -0.73 7.03 -2.25
CA ARG A 75 -0.76 5.56 -2.13
C ARG A 75 -1.51 5.04 -0.90
N LYS A 76 -1.59 5.81 0.19
CA LYS A 76 -2.43 5.44 1.34
C LYS A 76 -3.91 5.59 0.99
N VAL A 77 -4.28 6.71 0.35
CA VAL A 77 -5.61 6.93 -0.23
C VAL A 77 -5.99 5.78 -1.14
N MET A 78 -5.17 5.47 -2.16
CA MET A 78 -5.48 4.39 -3.09
C MET A 78 -5.47 2.99 -2.45
N SER A 79 -4.65 2.75 -1.42
CA SER A 79 -4.69 1.47 -0.69
C SER A 79 -5.89 1.34 0.28
N ALA A 80 -6.58 2.44 0.60
CA ALA A 80 -7.86 2.44 1.29
C ALA A 80 -9.01 2.27 0.28
N TYR A 81 -8.96 2.98 -0.85
CA TYR A 81 -9.87 2.80 -1.99
C TYR A 81 -9.92 1.34 -2.47
N GLU A 82 -8.76 0.71 -2.72
CA GLU A 82 -8.63 -0.70 -3.15
C GLU A 82 -9.31 -1.70 -2.20
N LYS A 83 -9.49 -1.32 -0.93
CA LYS A 83 -10.10 -2.14 0.13
C LYS A 83 -11.52 -1.72 0.49
N TYR A 84 -12.05 -0.66 -0.15
CA TYR A 84 -13.29 0.01 0.24
C TYR A 84 -13.28 0.45 1.72
N ASP A 85 -12.11 0.87 2.23
CA ASP A 85 -11.91 1.31 3.61
C ASP A 85 -12.32 2.78 3.77
N ILE A 86 -13.64 3.02 3.77
CA ILE A 86 -14.24 4.35 3.86
C ILE A 86 -13.81 5.08 5.14
N ASP A 87 -13.74 4.38 6.28
CA ASP A 87 -13.28 4.96 7.56
C ASP A 87 -11.86 5.55 7.45
N ALA A 88 -10.93 4.82 6.80
CA ALA A 88 -9.59 5.33 6.56
C ALA A 88 -9.56 6.51 5.57
N LEU A 89 -10.44 6.52 4.56
CA LEU A 89 -10.58 7.65 3.63
C LEU A 89 -11.10 8.91 4.33
N VAL A 90 -12.14 8.76 5.17
CA VAL A 90 -12.69 9.84 6.00
C VAL A 90 -11.64 10.35 7.00
N ALA A 91 -10.87 9.47 7.63
CA ALA A 91 -9.76 9.88 8.50
C ALA A 91 -8.60 10.59 7.77
N MET A 92 -8.55 10.50 6.44
CA MET A 92 -7.60 11.21 5.57
C MET A 92 -8.22 12.43 4.87
N SER A 93 -9.51 12.74 5.09
CA SER A 93 -10.22 13.78 4.35
C SER A 93 -9.71 15.20 4.65
N SER A 94 -10.01 16.12 3.75
CA SER A 94 -9.81 17.57 3.91
C SER A 94 -10.63 18.10 5.09
N ASP A 95 -10.04 19.03 5.84
CA ASP A 95 -10.72 19.71 6.95
C ASP A 95 -11.93 20.53 6.45
N VAL A 96 -12.02 20.84 5.15
CA VAL A 96 -13.21 21.45 4.51
C VAL A 96 -14.48 20.66 4.82
N TYR A 97 -14.41 19.32 4.88
CA TYR A 97 -15.58 18.48 5.14
C TYR A 97 -16.20 18.70 6.54
N TYR A 98 -15.43 19.20 7.51
CA TYR A 98 -15.93 19.53 8.85
C TYR A 98 -16.87 20.76 8.87
N TYR A 99 -16.83 21.60 7.83
CA TYR A 99 -17.55 22.87 7.79
C TYR A 99 -18.86 22.81 6.99
N PHE A 100 -19.19 21.67 6.35
CA PHE A 100 -20.51 21.49 5.73
C PHE A 100 -21.58 21.23 6.78
N ASP A 101 -22.76 21.79 6.57
CA ASP A 101 -23.98 21.53 7.35
C ASP A 101 -24.64 20.20 6.93
N ALA A 102 -23.87 19.12 7.03
CA ALA A 102 -24.29 17.75 6.71
C ALA A 102 -23.52 16.74 7.58
N GLU A 103 -24.25 15.86 8.26
CA GLU A 103 -23.63 14.77 9.02
C GLU A 103 -22.87 13.83 8.07
N ASN A 104 -21.64 13.44 8.44
CA ASN A 104 -20.81 12.50 7.68
C ASN A 104 -20.54 12.89 6.21
N ALA A 105 -20.53 14.20 5.87
CA ALA A 105 -20.36 14.70 4.51
C ALA A 105 -19.18 14.08 3.71
N ALA A 106 -18.05 13.79 4.36
CA ALA A 106 -16.92 13.09 3.75
C ALA A 106 -17.23 11.62 3.44
N GLU A 107 -17.95 10.93 4.33
CA GLU A 107 -18.30 9.53 4.21
C GLU A 107 -19.29 9.31 3.05
N GLU A 108 -20.34 10.13 2.98
CA GLU A 108 -21.31 10.11 1.87
C GLU A 108 -20.62 10.43 0.55
N SER A 109 -19.85 11.53 0.48
CA SER A 109 -19.12 11.92 -0.72
C SER A 109 -18.16 10.85 -1.23
N PHE A 110 -17.47 10.11 -0.35
CA PHE A 110 -16.58 9.02 -0.78
C PHE A 110 -17.35 7.74 -1.11
N LYS A 111 -18.45 7.44 -0.42
CA LYS A 111 -19.32 6.30 -0.75
C LYS A 111 -19.94 6.44 -2.14
N ASP A 112 -20.42 7.62 -2.49
CA ASP A 112 -21.05 7.88 -3.78
C ASP A 112 -20.02 7.78 -4.92
N SER A 113 -18.93 8.56 -4.88
CA SER A 113 -17.90 8.54 -5.93
C SER A 113 -17.25 7.17 -6.14
N ILE A 114 -17.01 6.41 -5.05
CA ILE A 114 -16.42 5.06 -5.16
C ILE A 114 -17.49 4.06 -5.57
N GLY A 115 -18.71 4.17 -5.04
CA GLY A 115 -19.86 3.31 -5.34
C GLY A 115 -20.19 3.27 -6.83
N ASP A 116 -20.31 4.43 -7.49
CA ASP A 116 -20.53 4.51 -8.94
C ASP A 116 -19.47 3.74 -9.74
N THR A 117 -18.21 3.78 -9.27
CA THR A 117 -17.11 3.01 -9.90
C THR A 117 -17.25 1.50 -9.64
N MET A 118 -17.62 1.10 -8.42
CA MET A 118 -17.81 -0.31 -8.06
C MET A 118 -19.01 -0.94 -8.78
N ASP A 119 -20.13 -0.22 -8.90
CA ASP A 119 -21.34 -0.65 -9.61
C ASP A 119 -21.08 -0.85 -11.11
N SER A 120 -20.24 0.01 -11.70
CA SER A 120 -19.71 -0.19 -13.06
C SER A 120 -18.91 -1.49 -13.16
N PHE A 121 -17.95 -1.72 -12.25
CA PHE A 121 -17.18 -2.96 -12.23
C PHE A 121 -18.03 -4.21 -12.01
N GLU A 122 -19.03 -4.17 -11.13
CA GLU A 122 -19.95 -5.28 -10.92
C GLU A 122 -20.84 -5.55 -12.14
N THR A 123 -21.20 -4.51 -12.88
CA THR A 123 -21.95 -4.64 -14.15
C THR A 123 -21.14 -5.32 -15.24
N TYR A 124 -19.84 -5.00 -15.38
CA TYR A 124 -18.99 -5.52 -16.46
C TYR A 124 -18.22 -6.81 -16.12
N VAL A 125 -17.75 -6.95 -14.88
CA VAL A 125 -16.86 -8.05 -14.41
C VAL A 125 -17.60 -9.02 -13.47
N GLY A 126 -18.78 -8.62 -12.99
CA GLY A 126 -19.54 -9.38 -11.99
C GLY A 126 -18.95 -9.28 -10.59
N ASN A 127 -19.56 -9.96 -9.62
CA ASN A 127 -19.12 -9.92 -8.21
C ASN A 127 -17.80 -10.68 -7.94
N ASN A 128 -17.10 -10.34 -6.85
CA ASN A 128 -15.84 -10.95 -6.40
C ASN A 128 -14.65 -10.80 -7.36
N TYR A 129 -14.44 -9.60 -7.91
CA TYR A 129 -13.19 -9.22 -8.59
C TYR A 129 -12.08 -8.85 -7.60
N SER A 130 -10.83 -8.85 -8.09
CA SER A 130 -9.73 -8.14 -7.45
C SER A 130 -9.61 -6.72 -8.03
N LEU A 131 -9.48 -5.72 -7.17
CA LEU A 131 -9.09 -4.36 -7.57
C LEU A 131 -7.56 -4.23 -7.64
N SER A 132 -7.12 -3.30 -8.49
CA SER A 132 -5.74 -2.81 -8.55
C SER A 132 -5.76 -1.39 -9.13
N TYR A 133 -4.67 -0.63 -8.99
CA TYR A 133 -4.58 0.73 -9.51
C TYR A 133 -3.19 1.07 -10.06
N GLU A 134 -3.15 1.94 -11.06
CA GLU A 134 -1.94 2.59 -11.57
C GLU A 134 -2.10 4.12 -11.48
N ILE A 135 -1.14 4.80 -10.85
CA ILE A 135 -1.12 6.26 -10.77
C ILE A 135 -0.33 6.76 -12.00
N ASN A 136 -1.05 7.22 -13.01
CA ASN A 136 -0.52 7.59 -14.31
C ASN A 136 0.25 8.92 -14.24
N GLU A 137 -0.41 9.95 -13.72
CA GLU A 137 0.16 11.29 -13.56
C GLU A 137 -0.23 11.90 -12.22
N ILE A 138 0.60 12.82 -11.70
CA ILE A 138 0.28 13.67 -10.56
C ILE A 138 0.78 15.07 -10.87
N TYR A 139 -0.11 16.05 -10.94
CA TYR A 139 0.21 17.41 -11.39
C TYR A 139 -0.40 18.49 -10.48
N ASP A 140 0.21 19.68 -10.55
CA ASP A 140 -0.29 20.89 -9.92
C ASP A 140 -1.63 21.29 -10.56
N MET A 141 -2.69 21.44 -9.77
CA MET A 141 -3.98 21.91 -10.28
C MET A 141 -3.81 23.29 -10.94
N SER A 142 -4.32 23.45 -12.17
CA SER A 142 -4.13 24.70 -12.92
C SER A 142 -4.68 25.93 -12.16
N PRO A 143 -4.07 27.13 -12.24
CA PRO A 143 -4.53 28.31 -11.50
C PRO A 143 -6.00 28.67 -11.71
N ARG A 144 -6.54 28.41 -12.92
CA ARG A 144 -7.96 28.58 -13.24
C ARG A 144 -8.86 27.62 -12.46
N LYS A 145 -8.48 26.34 -12.37
CA LYS A 145 -9.20 25.34 -11.56
C LYS A 145 -9.10 25.71 -10.07
N VAL A 146 -7.90 26.08 -9.58
CA VAL A 146 -7.68 26.51 -8.19
C VAL A 146 -8.59 27.68 -7.80
N SER A 147 -8.65 28.75 -8.60
CA SER A 147 -9.56 29.88 -8.32
C SER A 147 -11.02 29.43 -8.25
N LYS A 148 -11.50 28.67 -9.26
CA LYS A 148 -12.88 28.18 -9.29
C LYS A 148 -13.20 27.32 -8.06
N LEU A 149 -12.26 26.47 -7.63
CA LEU A 149 -12.43 25.62 -6.45
C LEU A 149 -12.46 26.45 -5.16
N MET A 150 -11.53 27.38 -4.99
CA MET A 150 -11.50 28.27 -3.82
C MET A 150 -12.74 29.14 -3.70
N ASP A 151 -13.24 29.68 -4.81
CA ASP A 151 -14.47 30.46 -4.86
C ASP A 151 -15.71 29.59 -4.54
N GLY A 152 -15.69 28.32 -4.96
CA GLY A 152 -16.68 27.32 -4.58
C GLY A 152 -16.68 27.03 -3.07
N ILE A 153 -15.51 26.73 -2.49
CA ILE A 153 -15.36 26.46 -1.05
C ILE A 153 -15.82 27.68 -0.23
N LYS A 154 -15.37 28.90 -0.57
CA LYS A 154 -15.82 30.16 0.08
C LYS A 154 -17.34 30.35 0.04
N SER A 155 -17.99 29.92 -1.04
CA SER A 155 -19.43 30.06 -1.21
C SER A 155 -20.23 28.98 -0.48
N SER A 156 -19.69 27.77 -0.33
CA SER A 156 -20.37 26.63 0.31
C SER A 156 -20.14 26.59 1.82
N VAL A 157 -18.94 26.94 2.28
CA VAL A 157 -18.51 26.86 3.68
C VAL A 157 -17.74 28.13 4.08
N PRO A 158 -18.44 29.27 4.26
CA PRO A 158 -17.81 30.58 4.42
C PRO A 158 -16.95 30.74 5.69
N ASP A 159 -17.16 29.88 6.69
CA ASP A 159 -16.38 29.86 7.93
C ASP A 159 -15.06 29.06 7.82
N PHE A 160 -14.82 28.37 6.70
CA PHE A 160 -13.55 27.67 6.43
C PHE A 160 -12.47 28.65 5.94
N ASP A 161 -11.31 28.64 6.59
CA ASP A 161 -10.14 29.39 6.14
C ASP A 161 -9.51 28.71 4.90
N VAL A 162 -9.99 29.09 3.72
CA VAL A 162 -9.45 28.62 2.42
C VAL A 162 -7.96 28.89 2.21
N ASP A 163 -7.39 29.92 2.84
CA ASP A 163 -5.98 30.25 2.68
C ASP A 163 -5.08 29.25 3.46
N SER A 164 -5.67 28.37 4.27
CA SER A 164 -5.00 27.20 4.88
C SER A 164 -4.64 26.09 3.87
N ILE A 165 -5.26 26.07 2.69
CA ILE A 165 -4.94 25.16 1.58
C ILE A 165 -3.75 25.74 0.80
N GLU A 166 -2.55 25.38 1.23
CA GLU A 166 -1.30 25.86 0.63
C GLU A 166 -1.06 25.33 -0.80
N LYS A 167 -1.64 24.17 -1.14
CA LYS A 167 -1.42 23.50 -2.43
C LYS A 167 -2.56 22.54 -2.79
N ILE A 168 -2.83 22.37 -4.08
CA ILE A 168 -3.77 21.38 -4.61
C ILE A 168 -3.06 20.59 -5.72
N MET A 169 -3.14 19.27 -5.65
CA MET A 169 -2.65 18.36 -6.68
C MET A 169 -3.81 17.51 -7.19
N GLU A 170 -3.86 17.28 -8.49
CA GLU A 170 -4.72 16.28 -9.11
C GLU A 170 -3.84 15.08 -9.50
N ALA A 171 -4.40 13.87 -9.40
CA ALA A 171 -3.75 12.65 -9.86
C ALA A 171 -4.70 11.85 -10.74
N GLU A 172 -4.23 11.48 -11.93
CA GLU A 172 -4.97 10.61 -12.86
C GLU A 172 -4.60 9.16 -12.56
N VAL A 173 -5.61 8.36 -12.23
CA VAL A 173 -5.45 6.99 -11.74
C VAL A 173 -6.33 6.05 -12.54
N THR A 174 -5.74 5.04 -13.16
CA THR A 174 -6.50 3.92 -13.73
C THR A 174 -6.74 2.90 -12.63
N VAL A 175 -8.00 2.58 -12.38
CA VAL A 175 -8.43 1.50 -11.49
C VAL A 175 -8.90 0.33 -12.34
N THR A 176 -8.40 -0.86 -12.06
CA THR A 176 -8.72 -2.08 -12.82
C THR A 176 -9.38 -3.10 -11.90
N ALA A 177 -10.61 -3.49 -12.24
CA ALA A 177 -11.27 -4.67 -11.70
C ALA A 177 -10.98 -5.88 -12.59
N LYS A 178 -10.60 -7.02 -11.99
CA LYS A 178 -10.29 -8.26 -12.74
C LYS A 178 -10.87 -9.51 -12.08
N LYS A 179 -11.38 -10.43 -12.90
CA LYS A 179 -11.89 -11.73 -12.47
C LYS A 179 -11.66 -12.80 -13.55
N GLY A 180 -10.63 -13.62 -13.34
CA GLY A 180 -10.19 -14.58 -14.35
C GLY A 180 -9.65 -13.84 -15.58
N ASP A 181 -10.26 -14.09 -16.74
CA ASP A 181 -9.92 -13.44 -18.01
C ASP A 181 -10.72 -12.15 -18.24
N GLU A 182 -11.80 -11.91 -17.49
CA GLU A 182 -12.59 -10.66 -17.57
C GLU A 182 -11.89 -9.52 -16.81
N SER A 183 -11.89 -8.34 -17.41
CA SER A 183 -11.35 -7.11 -16.80
C SER A 183 -12.06 -5.85 -17.29
N ASN A 184 -12.22 -4.88 -16.41
CA ASN A 184 -12.70 -3.54 -16.74
C ASN A 184 -11.82 -2.49 -16.08
N GLU A 185 -11.65 -1.36 -16.75
CA GLU A 185 -10.81 -0.24 -16.31
C GLU A 185 -11.64 1.03 -16.24
N GLN A 186 -11.45 1.81 -15.19
CA GLN A 186 -12.03 3.14 -15.01
C GLN A 186 -10.90 4.13 -14.71
N ASN A 187 -10.93 5.29 -15.35
CA ASN A 187 -9.99 6.37 -15.07
C ASN A 187 -10.66 7.36 -14.14
N ILE A 188 -10.11 7.49 -12.92
CA ILE A 188 -10.57 8.43 -11.91
C ILE A 188 -9.53 9.54 -11.69
N THR A 189 -9.99 10.68 -11.23
CA THR A 189 -9.18 11.78 -10.73
C THR A 189 -9.22 11.80 -9.21
N VAL A 190 -8.06 11.81 -8.57
CA VAL A 190 -7.93 11.98 -7.11
C VAL A 190 -7.42 13.38 -6.83
N CYS A 191 -8.23 14.20 -6.16
CA CYS A 191 -7.84 15.54 -5.74
C CYS A 191 -7.32 15.50 -4.30
N ILE A 192 -6.10 16.02 -4.07
CA ILE A 192 -5.48 16.11 -2.74
C ILE A 192 -4.99 17.51 -2.45
N THR A 193 -5.27 17.98 -1.23
CA THR A 193 -4.89 19.29 -0.70
C THR A 193 -3.71 19.18 0.25
N LYS A 194 -2.93 20.26 0.37
CA LYS A 194 -1.93 20.45 1.42
C LYS A 194 -2.47 21.47 2.42
N GLU A 195 -2.99 20.97 3.53
CA GLU A 195 -3.53 21.77 4.63
C GLU A 195 -2.45 21.86 5.73
N GLY A 196 -1.79 23.02 5.77
CA GLY A 196 -0.60 23.23 6.60
C GLY A 196 0.50 22.17 6.38
N LYS A 197 0.76 21.35 7.40
CA LYS A 197 1.80 20.30 7.36
C LYS A 197 1.32 18.96 6.78
N HIS A 198 0.02 18.81 6.53
CA HIS A 198 -0.59 17.54 6.17
C HIS A 198 -1.05 17.54 4.72
N TRP A 199 -1.03 16.35 4.11
CA TRP A 199 -1.74 16.09 2.86
C TRP A 199 -3.07 15.45 3.22
N LYS A 200 -4.13 15.87 2.53
CA LYS A 200 -5.51 15.48 2.79
C LYS A 200 -6.21 15.13 1.48
N LEU A 201 -7.21 14.26 1.57
CA LEU A 201 -8.03 13.81 0.44
C LEU A 201 -9.21 14.76 0.30
N PHE A 202 -9.33 15.40 -0.86
CA PHE A 202 -10.38 16.39 -1.10
C PHE A 202 -11.57 15.81 -1.89
N TYR A 203 -11.36 15.06 -2.97
CA TYR A 203 -12.43 14.28 -3.62
C TYR A 203 -11.88 13.17 -4.55
N PHE A 204 -12.79 12.31 -4.99
CA PHE A 204 -12.68 11.46 -6.19
C PHE A 204 -13.68 11.94 -7.25
N GLU A 205 -13.28 11.97 -8.51
CA GLU A 205 -14.07 12.34 -9.71
C GLU A 205 -13.84 11.34 -10.85
#